data_AF-F2KEZ0-F1
#
_entry.id   AF-F2KEZ0-F1
#
_cell.length_a   1.000
_cell.length_b   1.000
_cell.length_c   1.000
_cell.angle_alpha   90.00
_cell.angle_beta   90.00
_cell.angle_gamma   90.00
#
_symmetry.space_group_name_H-M   'P 1'
#
loop_
_entity.id
_entity.type
_entity.pdbx_description
1 polymer ?
#
loop_
_entity_poly.entity_id
_entity_poly.type
_entity_poly.pdbx_seq_one_letter_code
_entity_poly.pdbx_strand_id
1 'polypeptide(L)'
;MKMELALYQALTAINVPELKAHAVIEAMESDMRTLLATKSDISALEHRLTAEIAQVRSEIAHLDVKLTIRMGVMLSATIGILITAMKFIF
;
A
#
# COMPACT_ATOMS: atom_id res chain seq x y z
N MET A 1 12.73 6.08 27.19
CA MET A 1 13.28 6.99 28.24
C MET A 1 12.28 7.92 28.93
N LYS A 2 11.72 9.00 28.33
CA LYS A 2 10.82 9.91 29.09
C LYS A 2 9.56 9.21 29.64
N MET A 3 9.00 8.28 28.87
CA MET A 3 7.80 7.52 29.28
C MET A 3 8.10 6.43 30.30
N GLU A 4 9.22 5.69 30.14
CA GLU A 4 9.70 4.71 31.14
C GLU A 4 9.97 5.37 32.49
N LEU A 5 10.61 6.55 32.50
CA LEU A 5 10.87 7.30 33.74
C LEU A 5 9.58 7.77 34.41
N ALA A 6 8.60 8.24 33.64
CA ALA A 6 7.31 8.65 34.17
C ALA A 6 6.52 7.46 34.74
N LEU A 7 6.54 6.31 34.05
CA LEU A 7 5.87 5.09 34.52
C LEU A 7 6.56 4.52 35.76
N TYR A 8 7.89 4.52 35.78
CA TYR A 8 8.68 4.14 36.93
C TYR A 8 8.37 5.01 38.16
N GLN A 9 8.36 6.34 37.98
CA GLN A 9 7.98 7.26 39.05
C GLN A 9 6.53 7.04 39.53
N ALA A 10 5.60 6.77 38.62
CA ALA A 10 4.21 6.48 38.97
C ALA A 10 4.07 5.18 39.77
N LEU A 11 4.80 4.11 39.39
CA LEU A 11 4.79 2.83 40.09
C LEU A 11 5.43 2.94 41.48
N THR A 12 6.54 3.66 41.61
CA THR A 12 7.17 3.92 42.90
C THR A 12 6.29 4.80 43.80
N ALA A 13 5.54 5.77 43.23
CA ALA A 13 4.62 6.63 43.97
C ALA A 13 3.43 5.87 44.60
N ILE A 14 3.08 4.70 44.07
CA ILE A 14 2.07 3.79 44.65
C ILE A 14 2.69 2.65 45.48
N ASN A 15 3.93 2.80 45.95
CA ASN A 15 4.68 1.83 46.75
C ASN A 15 4.93 0.48 46.07
N VAL A 16 5.01 0.42 44.73
CA VAL A 16 5.47 -0.80 44.06
C VAL A 16 6.99 -0.96 44.25
N PRO A 17 7.48 -2.13 44.69
CA PRO A 17 8.91 -2.38 44.84
C PRO A 17 9.67 -2.22 43.52
N GLU A 18 10.90 -1.71 43.60
CA GLU A 18 11.75 -1.35 42.46
C GLU A 18 11.88 -2.48 41.42
N LEU A 19 12.13 -3.70 41.90
CA LEU A 19 12.26 -4.91 41.07
C LEU A 19 10.97 -5.22 40.29
N LYS A 20 9.80 -4.99 40.90
CA LYS A 20 8.51 -5.22 40.23
C LYS A 20 8.18 -4.11 39.25
N ALA A 21 8.54 -2.86 39.56
CA ALA A 21 8.36 -1.74 38.65
C ALA A 21 9.17 -1.93 37.35
N HIS A 22 10.43 -2.38 37.46
CA HIS A 22 11.27 -2.68 36.31
C HIS A 22 10.70 -3.83 35.47
N ALA A 23 10.26 -4.92 36.11
CA ALA A 23 9.66 -6.05 35.40
C ALA A 23 8.40 -5.67 34.60
N VAL A 24 7.56 -4.77 35.15
CA VAL A 24 6.37 -4.27 34.44
C VAL A 24 6.75 -3.38 33.26
N ILE A 25 7.73 -2.50 33.42
CA ILE A 25 8.20 -1.63 32.33
C ILE A 25 8.81 -2.47 31.20
N GLU A 26 9.62 -3.47 31.54
CA GLU A 26 10.28 -4.36 30.57
C GLU A 26 9.27 -5.23 29.83
N ALA A 27 8.33 -5.86 30.53
CA ALA A 27 7.26 -6.64 29.92
C ALA A 27 6.39 -5.75 28.99
N MET A 28 6.05 -4.55 29.45
CA MET A 28 5.24 -3.62 28.65
C MET A 28 6.01 -3.10 27.43
N GLU A 29 7.32 -2.81 27.54
CA GLU A 29 8.13 -2.43 26.38
C GLU A 29 8.23 -3.57 25.36
N SER A 30 8.43 -4.79 25.84
CA SER A 30 8.45 -6.00 25.01
C SER A 30 7.12 -6.17 24.26
N ASP A 31 5.99 -6.06 24.96
CA ASP A 31 4.66 -6.15 24.35
C ASP A 31 4.41 -5.02 23.35
N MET A 32 4.84 -3.80 23.67
CA MET A 32 4.67 -2.63 22.81
C MET A 32 5.47 -2.74 21.51
N ARG A 33 6.66 -3.38 21.55
CA ARG A 33 7.48 -3.68 20.36
C ARG A 33 6.93 -4.84 19.54
N THR A 34 6.24 -5.78 20.18
CA THR A 34 5.81 -7.04 19.54
C THR A 34 4.38 -6.94 18.98
N LEU A 35 3.49 -6.22 19.66
CA LEU A 35 2.06 -6.20 19.36
C LEU A 35 1.59 -4.93 18.64
N LEU A 36 2.34 -3.84 18.71
CA LEU A 36 1.99 -2.62 18.01
C LEU A 36 2.73 -2.55 16.67
N ALA A 37 1.97 -2.40 15.58
CA ALA A 37 2.53 -1.98 14.31
C ALA A 37 3.26 -0.65 14.55
N THR A 38 4.57 -0.65 14.31
CA THR A 38 5.36 0.55 14.54
C THR A 38 5.00 1.59 13.49
N LYS A 39 5.24 2.87 13.77
CA LYS A 39 5.06 3.93 12.76
C LYS A 39 5.86 3.64 11.48
N SER A 40 6.98 2.93 11.60
CA SER A 40 7.79 2.48 10.47
C SER A 40 7.04 1.45 9.60
N ASP A 41 6.34 0.50 10.22
CA ASP A 41 5.59 -0.52 9.49
C ASP A 41 4.42 0.10 8.72
N ILE A 42 3.75 1.09 9.33
CA ILE A 42 2.67 1.84 8.67
C ILE A 42 3.21 2.64 7.49
N SER A 43 4.35 3.33 7.66
CA SER A 43 5.00 4.07 6.57
C SER A 43 5.47 3.13 5.44
N ALA A 44 6.02 1.97 5.77
CA ALA A 44 6.41 0.96 4.79
C ALA A 44 5.19 0.41 4.03
N LEU A 45 4.07 0.18 4.72
CA LEU A 45 2.82 -0.23 4.10
C LEU A 45 2.25 0.85 3.17
N GLU A 46 2.26 2.11 3.60
CA GLU A 46 1.83 3.25 2.78
C GLU A 46 2.67 3.38 1.50
N HIS A 47 4.00 3.29 1.62
CA HIS A 47 4.90 3.30 0.47
C HIS A 47 4.62 2.14 -0.49
N ARG A 48 4.43 0.93 0.05
CA ARG A 48 4.11 -0.25 -0.75
C ARG A 48 2.77 -0.08 -1.48
N LEU A 49 1.73 0.37 -0.79
CA LEU A 49 0.42 0.61 -1.39
C LEU A 49 0.48 1.67 -2.48
N THR A 50 1.23 2.76 -2.25
CA THR A 50 1.41 3.83 -3.24
C THR A 50 2.11 3.30 -4.50
N ALA A 51 3.12 2.45 -4.32
CA ALA A 51 3.82 1.81 -5.44
C ALA A 51 2.90 0.84 -6.22
N GLU A 52 2.14 -0.01 -5.52
CA GLU A 52 1.18 -0.92 -6.15
C GLU A 52 0.08 -0.16 -6.91
N ILE A 53 -0.44 0.94 -6.34
CA ILE A 53 -1.41 1.81 -7.02
C ILE A 53 -0.82 2.44 -8.28
N ALA A 54 0.43 2.92 -8.20
CA ALA A 54 1.12 3.50 -9.36
C ALA A 54 1.32 2.45 -10.48
N GLN A 55 1.68 1.22 -10.11
CA GLN A 55 1.82 0.11 -11.05
C GLN A 55 0.49 -0.22 -11.74
N VAL A 56 -0.60 -0.39 -10.97
CA VAL A 56 -1.92 -0.68 -11.53
C VAL A 56 -2.39 0.42 -12.47
N ARG A 57 -2.17 1.69 -12.12
CA ARG A 57 -2.49 2.83 -13.01
C ARG A 57 -1.72 2.77 -14.33
N SER A 58 -0.44 2.40 -14.28
CA SER A 58 0.39 2.23 -15.48
C SER A 58 -0.11 1.09 -16.36
N GLU A 59 -0.45 -0.06 -15.76
CA GLU A 59 -0.99 -1.22 -16.49
C GLU A 59 -2.31 -0.89 -17.18
N ILE A 60 -3.21 -0.16 -16.49
CA ILE A 60 -4.48 0.31 -17.07
C ILE A 60 -4.22 1.23 -18.28
N ALA A 61 -3.35 2.24 -18.12
CA ALA A 61 -3.04 3.17 -19.21
C ALA A 61 -2.44 2.44 -20.44
N HIS A 62 -1.58 1.45 -20.21
CA HIS A 62 -1.02 0.64 -21.28
C HIS A 62 -2.09 -0.21 -21.98
N LEU A 63 -3.02 -0.79 -21.22
CA LEU A 63 -4.14 -1.54 -21.76
C LEU A 63 -5.06 -0.66 -22.61
N ASP A 64 -5.38 0.55 -22.14
CA ASP A 64 -6.21 1.52 -22.87
C ASP A 64 -5.60 1.90 -24.22
N VAL A 65 -4.30 2.17 -24.26
CA VAL A 65 -3.57 2.44 -25.51
C VAL A 65 -3.63 1.23 -26.44
N LYS A 66 -3.35 0.03 -25.92
CA LYS A 66 -3.36 -1.21 -26.71
C LYS A 66 -4.74 -1.49 -27.30
N LEU A 67 -5.80 -1.28 -26.53
CA LEU A 67 -7.18 -1.43 -26.99
C LEU A 67 -7.52 -0.38 -28.05
N THR A 68 -7.16 0.89 -27.83
CA THR A 68 -7.38 1.98 -28.80
C THR A 68 -6.74 1.66 -30.15
N ILE A 69 -5.48 1.23 -30.15
CA ILE A 69 -4.76 0.84 -31.37
C ILE A 69 -5.47 -0.34 -32.05
N ARG A 70 -5.79 -1.40 -31.28
CA ARG A 70 -6.41 -2.60 -31.85
C ARG A 70 -7.78 -2.32 -32.46
N MET A 71 -8.58 -1.48 -31.80
CA MET A 71 -9.89 -1.05 -32.30
C MET A 71 -9.73 -0.19 -33.55
N GLY A 72 -8.78 0.75 -33.57
CA GLY A 72 -8.47 1.55 -34.75
C GLY A 72 -8.10 0.68 -35.96
N VAL A 73 -7.21 -0.31 -35.77
CA VAL A 73 -6.82 -1.25 -36.82
C VAL A 73 -8.01 -2.08 -37.31
N MET A 74 -8.83 -2.61 -36.40
CA MET A 74 -10.02 -3.38 -36.79
C MET A 74 -11.00 -2.53 -37.60
N LEU A 75 -11.26 -1.28 -37.19
CA LEU A 75 -12.15 -0.37 -37.92
C LEU A 75 -11.61 -0.01 -39.30
N SER A 76 -10.31 0.29 -39.42
CA SER A 76 -9.70 0.56 -40.73
C SER A 76 -9.77 -0.67 -41.66
N ALA A 77 -9.54 -1.86 -41.12
CA ALA A 77 -9.64 -3.10 -41.89
C ALA A 77 -11.07 -3.36 -42.36
N THR A 78 -12.07 -3.22 -41.49
CA THR A 78 -13.48 -3.45 -41.87
C THR A 78 -13.95 -2.44 -42.91
N ILE A 79 -13.61 -1.15 -42.76
CA ILE A 79 -13.93 -0.11 -43.74
C ILE A 79 -13.24 -0.39 -45.07
N GLY A 80 -11.96 -0.76 -45.07
CA GLY A 80 -11.22 -1.07 -46.29
C GLY A 80 -11.82 -2.24 -47.08
N ILE A 81 -12.23 -3.30 -46.38
CA ILE A 81 -12.93 -4.43 -46.99
C ILE A 81 -14.27 -3.98 -47.60
N LEU A 82 -15.03 -3.15 -46.88
CA LEU A 82 -16.35 -2.70 -47.33
C LEU A 82 -16.25 -1.80 -48.57
N ILE A 83 -15.28 -0.89 -48.64
CA ILE A 83 -15.00 -0.06 -49.82
C ILE A 83 -14.62 -0.93 -51.02
N THR A 84 -13.74 -1.91 -50.81
CA THR A 84 -13.31 -2.83 -51.88
C THR A 84 -14.49 -3.65 -52.42
N ALA A 85 -15.36 -4.14 -51.54
CA ALA A 85 -16.55 -4.88 -51.91
C ALA A 85 -17.55 -4.03 -52.70
N MET A 86 -17.79 -2.78 -52.30
CA MET A 86 -18.67 -1.86 -53.05
C MET A 86 -18.16 -1.61 -54.47
N LYS A 87 -16.86 -1.37 -54.63
CA LYS A 87 -16.24 -1.15 -55.95
C LYS A 87 -16.29 -2.39 -56.87
N PHE A 88 -16.50 -3.58 -56.31
CA PHE A 88 -16.67 -4.79 -57.11
C PHE A 88 -18.13 -4.99 -57.56
N ILE A 89 -19.09 -4.44 -56.81
CA ILE A 89 -20.53 -4.60 -57.06
C ILE A 89 -21.09 -3.47 -57.94
N PHE A 90 -20.52 -2.27 -57.87
CA PHE A 90 -20.89 -1.08 -58.67
C PHE A 90 -19.84 -0.75 -59.72
#